data_AF-A0AAX1TR24-F1
#
_entry.id   AF-A0AAX1TR24-F1
#
_cell.length_a   1.000
_cell.length_b   1.000
_cell.length_c   1.000
_cell.angle_alpha   90.00
_cell.angle_beta   90.00
_cell.angle_gamma   90.00
#
_symmetry.space_group_name_H-M   'P 1'
#
loop_
_entity.id
_entity.type
_entity.pdbx_description
1 polymer ?
#
loop_
_entity_poly.entity_id
_entity_poly.type
_entity_poly.pdbx_seq_one_letter_code
_entity_poly.pdbx_strand_id
1 'polypeptide(L)'
;MENRLKDEFEALIEKEEYSKVIKKIKSIPTEDRDYEINSYLARAFSGEGKVDSVVKVLLSIEKEGAADPLWYYRIGYAYYSLGEFEKAQGYISESLKFDPTDRWAIMLLRVLNKKLNVYKGTKICENLQVEDFKASNVFTAETLFSIWKNDLTDLYIDTEDDIKLRDFLPQIKNRLKWIEDNSQVIEKVLIDDGILELAEEWTSSAEEAEEEQECYIVDGDKVFLPISEKDFSDSLYAESITATIENGEISLELFLCCCPDYFAGHCIIVDIDKDGNVVNRGLAG
;
A
#
# COMPACT_ATOMS: atom_id res chain seq x y z
N MET A 1 21.36 -6.83 -33.09
CA MET A 1 22.32 -5.95 -32.39
C MET A 1 21.58 -5.15 -31.32
N GLU A 2 20.37 -4.66 -31.60
CA GLU A 2 19.43 -4.07 -30.62
C GLU A 2 19.17 -4.94 -29.37
N ASN A 3 18.83 -6.23 -29.52
CA ASN A 3 18.50 -7.06 -28.34
C ASN A 3 19.68 -7.16 -27.35
N ARG A 4 20.93 -7.28 -27.83
CA ARG A 4 22.11 -7.33 -26.96
C ARG A 4 22.33 -6.04 -26.17
N LEU A 5 21.93 -4.90 -26.74
CA LEU A 5 22.04 -3.60 -26.07
C LEU A 5 20.97 -3.44 -25.00
N LYS A 6 19.75 -3.91 -25.28
CA LYS A 6 18.62 -3.91 -24.33
C LYS A 6 18.88 -4.85 -23.15
N ASP A 7 19.40 -6.05 -23.43
CA ASP A 7 19.87 -6.99 -22.39
C ASP A 7 20.96 -6.36 -21.51
N GLU A 8 21.87 -5.56 -22.11
CA GLU A 8 22.89 -4.83 -21.35
C GLU A 8 22.25 -3.77 -20.44
N PHE A 9 21.26 -3.01 -20.92
CA PHE A 9 20.57 -2.01 -20.09
C PHE A 9 19.80 -2.65 -18.94
N GLU A 10 19.12 -3.77 -19.17
CA GLU A 10 18.44 -4.53 -18.12
C GLU A 10 19.44 -4.97 -17.04
N ALA A 11 20.55 -5.61 -17.44
CA ALA A 11 21.58 -6.09 -16.51
C ALA A 11 22.27 -4.95 -15.73
N LEU A 12 22.36 -3.76 -16.30
CA LEU A 12 22.89 -2.58 -15.61
C LEU A 12 21.88 -2.01 -14.61
N ILE A 13 20.59 -2.01 -14.95
CA ILE A 13 19.51 -1.58 -14.03
C ILE A 13 19.42 -2.53 -12.84
N GLU A 14 19.48 -3.84 -13.06
CA GLU A 14 19.49 -4.85 -11.99
C GLU A 14 20.68 -4.68 -11.03
N LYS A 15 21.78 -4.09 -11.49
CA LYS A 15 22.96 -3.76 -10.68
C LYS A 15 22.94 -2.32 -10.15
N GLU A 16 21.82 -1.62 -10.32
CA GLU A 16 21.63 -0.22 -9.94
C GLU A 16 22.66 0.75 -10.56
N GLU A 17 23.26 0.38 -11.68
CA GLU A 17 24.27 1.18 -12.40
C GLU A 17 23.61 2.22 -13.32
N TYR A 18 22.63 2.97 -12.79
CA TYR A 18 21.76 3.87 -13.54
C TYR A 18 22.52 4.94 -14.34
N SER A 19 23.56 5.54 -13.75
CA SER A 19 24.37 6.55 -14.44
C SER A 19 25.05 6.01 -15.70
N LYS A 20 25.41 4.72 -15.74
CA LYS A 20 26.02 4.08 -16.91
C LYS A 20 24.99 3.89 -18.02
N VAL A 21 23.78 3.47 -17.68
CA VAL A 21 22.64 3.35 -18.62
C VAL A 21 22.35 4.71 -19.25
N ILE A 22 22.19 5.76 -18.42
CA ILE A 22 21.92 7.12 -18.89
C ILE A 22 23.03 7.60 -19.84
N LYS A 23 24.30 7.41 -19.47
CA LYS A 23 25.44 7.83 -20.30
C LYS A 23 25.43 7.11 -21.66
N LYS A 24 25.20 5.79 -21.67
CA LYS A 24 25.14 4.99 -22.89
C LYS A 24 23.98 5.44 -23.78
N ILE A 25 22.77 5.56 -23.25
CA ILE A 25 21.60 5.98 -24.03
C ILE A 25 21.76 7.40 -24.57
N LYS A 26 22.33 8.33 -23.78
CA LYS A 26 22.59 9.70 -24.25
C LYS A 26 23.60 9.79 -25.40
N SER A 27 24.44 8.76 -25.61
CA SER A 27 25.34 8.69 -26.75
C SER A 27 24.67 8.24 -28.05
N ILE A 28 23.46 7.66 -27.95
CA ILE A 28 22.61 7.31 -29.10
C ILE A 28 21.88 8.58 -29.55
N PRO A 29 21.89 8.97 -30.83
CA PRO A 29 21.08 10.08 -31.34
C PRO A 29 19.61 9.92 -30.97
N THR A 30 18.89 11.00 -30.66
CA THR A 30 17.50 10.91 -30.17
C THR A 30 16.57 10.24 -31.18
N GLU A 31 16.80 10.50 -32.47
CA GLU A 31 16.11 9.92 -33.62
C GLU A 31 16.28 8.40 -33.76
N ASP A 32 17.36 7.84 -33.18
CA ASP A 32 17.66 6.41 -33.21
C ASP A 32 17.17 5.68 -31.94
N ARG A 33 16.55 6.39 -31.00
CA ARG A 33 16.02 5.80 -29.76
C ARG A 33 14.56 5.39 -29.96
N ASP A 34 14.32 4.10 -29.94
CA ASP A 34 12.97 3.54 -29.94
C ASP A 34 12.27 3.71 -28.57
N TYR A 35 11.03 3.23 -28.50
CA TYR A 35 10.22 3.24 -27.28
C TYR A 35 10.94 2.58 -26.11
N GLU A 36 11.51 1.39 -26.31
CA GLU A 36 12.15 0.61 -25.26
C GLU A 36 13.42 1.31 -24.74
N ILE A 37 14.27 1.85 -25.62
CA ILE A 37 15.47 2.62 -25.22
C ILE A 37 15.06 3.83 -24.36
N ASN A 38 14.02 4.55 -24.74
CA ASN A 38 13.54 5.68 -23.93
C ASN A 38 12.87 5.20 -22.62
N SER A 39 12.21 4.04 -22.60
CA SER A 39 11.70 3.42 -21.37
C SER A 39 12.85 3.05 -20.40
N TYR A 40 13.95 2.48 -20.90
CA TYR A 40 15.18 2.25 -20.14
C TYR A 40 15.78 3.55 -19.58
N LEU A 41 15.76 4.63 -20.37
CA LEU A 41 16.23 5.94 -19.93
C LEU A 41 15.36 6.50 -18.78
N ALA A 42 14.04 6.37 -18.88
CA ALA A 42 13.11 6.77 -17.82
C ALA A 42 13.34 5.96 -16.53
N ARG A 43 13.50 4.63 -16.63
CA ARG A 43 13.85 3.75 -15.50
C ARG A 43 15.14 4.17 -14.81
N ALA A 44 16.18 4.43 -15.60
CA ALA A 44 17.46 4.85 -15.04
C ALA A 44 17.40 6.24 -14.38
N PHE A 45 16.65 7.18 -14.94
CA PHE A 45 16.39 8.46 -14.26
C PHE A 45 15.62 8.29 -12.95
N SER A 46 14.66 7.36 -12.92
CA SER A 46 13.93 7.00 -11.69
C SER A 46 14.88 6.49 -10.61
N GLY A 47 15.81 5.60 -10.98
CA GLY A 47 16.83 5.06 -10.06
C GLY A 47 17.80 6.11 -9.51
N GLU A 48 18.02 7.21 -10.24
CA GLU A 48 18.80 8.37 -9.75
C GLU A 48 17.94 9.41 -9.01
N GLY A 49 16.63 9.16 -8.79
CA GLY A 49 15.71 10.11 -8.16
C GLY A 49 15.41 11.36 -9.01
N LYS A 50 15.70 11.34 -10.32
CA LYS A 50 15.55 12.49 -11.24
C LYS A 50 14.16 12.54 -11.84
N VAL A 51 13.15 12.74 -11.00
CA VAL A 51 11.73 12.61 -11.35
C VAL A 51 11.30 13.51 -12.51
N ASP A 52 11.74 14.77 -12.58
CA ASP A 52 11.45 15.67 -13.71
C ASP A 52 11.92 15.09 -15.05
N SER A 53 13.06 14.40 -15.04
CA SER A 53 13.61 13.77 -16.24
C SER A 53 12.81 12.53 -16.64
N VAL A 54 12.27 11.78 -15.68
CA VAL A 54 11.36 10.65 -15.91
C VAL A 54 10.12 11.14 -16.67
N VAL A 55 9.43 12.16 -16.13
CA VAL A 55 8.21 12.72 -16.75
C VAL A 55 8.51 13.22 -18.16
N LYS A 56 9.60 13.98 -18.35
CA LYS A 56 9.97 14.51 -19.66
C LYS A 56 10.19 13.41 -20.70
N VAL A 57 10.88 12.32 -20.32
CA VAL A 57 11.14 11.19 -21.23
C VAL A 57 9.84 10.44 -21.52
N LEU A 58 9.03 10.11 -20.51
CA LEU A 58 7.80 9.35 -20.70
C LEU A 58 6.78 10.10 -21.56
N LEU A 59 6.62 11.41 -21.37
CA LEU A 59 5.76 12.23 -22.24
C LEU A 59 6.24 12.28 -23.69
N SER A 60 7.54 12.18 -23.94
CA SER A 60 8.07 12.18 -25.31
C SER A 60 7.74 10.92 -26.10
N ILE A 61 7.36 9.84 -25.41
CA ILE A 61 7.02 8.52 -25.97
C ILE A 61 5.57 8.09 -25.67
N GLU A 62 4.70 9.06 -25.36
CA GLU A 62 3.30 8.81 -24.97
C GLU A 62 2.52 8.05 -26.05
N LYS A 63 2.74 8.39 -27.33
CA LYS A 63 1.99 7.77 -28.43
C LYS A 63 2.33 6.29 -28.59
N GLU A 64 3.60 5.96 -28.41
CA GLU A 64 4.14 4.61 -28.47
C GLU A 64 3.75 3.80 -27.23
N GLY A 65 3.69 4.45 -26.05
CA GLY A 65 3.33 3.85 -24.77
C GLY A 65 1.83 3.64 -24.53
N ALA A 66 0.95 4.14 -25.41
CA ALA A 66 -0.51 4.11 -25.20
C ALA A 66 -1.13 2.71 -25.06
N ALA A 67 -0.42 1.64 -25.48
CA ALA A 67 -0.85 0.26 -25.31
C ALA A 67 -0.07 -0.49 -24.21
N ASP A 68 0.84 0.18 -23.50
CA ASP A 68 1.69 -0.40 -22.46
C ASP A 68 1.21 0.04 -21.06
N PRO A 69 0.62 -0.86 -20.24
CA PRO A 69 0.22 -0.52 -18.88
C PRO A 69 1.40 -0.03 -18.02
N LEU A 70 2.61 -0.53 -18.23
CA LEU A 70 3.78 -0.11 -17.46
C LEU A 70 4.15 1.35 -17.75
N TRP A 71 3.86 1.86 -18.96
CA TRP A 71 4.05 3.28 -19.27
C TRP A 71 3.16 4.14 -18.37
N TYR A 72 1.87 3.80 -18.30
CA TYR A 72 0.88 4.48 -17.45
C TYR A 72 1.27 4.42 -15.98
N TYR A 73 1.67 3.23 -15.48
CA TYR A 73 2.15 3.10 -14.10
C TYR A 73 3.36 4.00 -13.82
N ARG A 74 4.40 3.96 -14.69
CA ARG A 74 5.64 4.72 -14.50
C ARG A 74 5.41 6.23 -14.50
N ILE A 75 4.59 6.75 -15.42
CA ILE A 75 4.31 8.18 -15.46
C ILE A 75 3.40 8.62 -14.31
N GLY A 76 2.45 7.75 -13.90
CA GLY A 76 1.63 7.97 -12.71
C GLY A 76 2.46 8.03 -11.43
N TYR A 77 3.39 7.09 -11.25
CA TYR A 77 4.34 7.09 -10.13
C TYR A 77 5.24 8.33 -10.15
N ALA A 78 5.75 8.75 -11.31
CA ALA A 78 6.55 9.97 -11.42
C ALA A 78 5.75 11.23 -11.02
N TYR A 79 4.49 11.36 -11.43
CA TYR A 79 3.64 12.46 -10.97
C TYR A 79 3.32 12.39 -9.47
N TYR A 80 3.16 11.19 -8.91
CA TYR A 80 3.01 11.00 -7.47
C TYR A 80 4.22 11.54 -6.71
N SER A 81 5.45 11.20 -7.16
CA SER A 81 6.69 11.71 -6.56
C SER A 81 6.86 13.23 -6.68
N LEU A 82 6.20 13.88 -7.64
CA LEU A 82 6.16 15.35 -7.76
C LEU A 82 5.06 16.02 -6.92
N GLY A 83 4.21 15.25 -6.24
CA GLY A 83 3.05 15.77 -5.52
C GLY A 83 1.87 16.17 -6.42
N GLU A 84 1.90 15.82 -7.70
CA GLU A 84 0.87 16.13 -8.70
C GLU A 84 -0.20 15.02 -8.70
N PHE A 85 -0.90 14.88 -7.57
CA PHE A 85 -1.71 13.71 -7.24
C PHE A 85 -2.88 13.46 -8.20
N GLU A 86 -3.55 14.50 -8.72
CA GLU A 86 -4.66 14.34 -9.66
C GLU A 86 -4.18 13.75 -10.99
N LYS A 87 -3.02 14.19 -11.48
CA LYS A 87 -2.41 13.63 -12.70
C LYS A 87 -2.00 12.19 -12.47
N ALA A 88 -1.34 11.92 -11.35
CA ALA A 88 -0.95 10.58 -10.97
C ALA A 88 -2.15 9.63 -10.93
N GLN A 89 -3.24 10.04 -10.27
CA GLN A 89 -4.48 9.26 -10.19
C GLN A 89 -5.04 8.93 -11.58
N GLY A 90 -5.06 9.91 -12.49
CA GLY A 90 -5.50 9.71 -13.87
C GLY A 90 -4.70 8.62 -14.58
N TYR A 91 -3.37 8.71 -14.58
CA TYR A 91 -2.51 7.71 -15.23
C TYR A 91 -2.59 6.33 -14.58
N ILE A 92 -2.61 6.24 -13.25
CA ILE A 92 -2.76 4.96 -12.56
C ILE A 92 -4.12 4.32 -12.86
N SER A 93 -5.17 5.13 -12.95
CA SER A 93 -6.50 4.63 -13.35
C SER A 93 -6.51 4.08 -14.77
N GLU A 94 -5.79 4.69 -15.72
CA GLU A 94 -5.62 4.13 -17.07
C GLU A 94 -4.83 2.82 -17.06
N SER A 95 -3.76 2.71 -16.25
CA SER A 95 -3.01 1.46 -16.08
C SER A 95 -3.91 0.30 -15.67
N LEU A 96 -4.80 0.53 -14.69
CA LEU A 96 -5.72 -0.47 -14.16
C LEU A 96 -6.83 -0.89 -15.13
N LYS A 97 -7.06 -0.16 -16.23
CA LYS A 97 -7.98 -0.62 -17.28
C LYS A 97 -7.42 -1.79 -18.09
N PHE A 98 -6.09 -1.88 -18.20
CA PHE A 98 -5.41 -2.97 -18.89
C PHE A 98 -5.24 -4.19 -18.00
N ASP A 99 -4.82 -3.97 -16.75
CA ASP A 99 -4.73 -5.00 -15.72
C ASP A 99 -5.41 -4.52 -14.42
N PRO A 100 -6.70 -4.85 -14.24
CA PRO A 100 -7.44 -4.51 -13.02
C PRO A 100 -6.94 -5.22 -11.76
N THR A 101 -5.97 -6.14 -11.88
CA THR A 101 -5.43 -6.94 -10.78
C THR A 101 -4.00 -6.56 -10.39
N ASP A 102 -3.40 -5.56 -11.05
CA ASP A 102 -2.07 -5.05 -10.70
C ASP A 102 -2.07 -4.46 -9.29
N ARG A 103 -1.53 -5.24 -8.34
CA ARG A 103 -1.46 -4.89 -6.92
C ARG A 103 -0.72 -3.57 -6.68
N TRP A 104 0.35 -3.30 -7.42
CA TRP A 104 1.12 -2.06 -7.25
C TRP A 104 0.30 -0.84 -7.67
N ALA A 105 -0.40 -0.94 -8.81
CA ALA A 105 -1.26 0.13 -9.29
C ALA A 105 -2.48 0.34 -8.36
N ILE A 106 -3.08 -0.73 -7.84
CA ILE A 106 -4.18 -0.66 -6.85
C ILE A 106 -3.69 0.06 -5.58
N MET A 107 -2.57 -0.35 -5.01
CA MET A 107 -2.02 0.26 -3.80
C MET A 107 -1.71 1.75 -4.01
N LEU A 108 -1.07 2.10 -5.13
CA LEU A 108 -0.78 3.49 -5.46
C LEU A 108 -2.06 4.31 -5.68
N LEU A 109 -3.07 3.76 -6.35
CA LEU A 109 -4.37 4.43 -6.50
C LEU A 109 -5.03 4.68 -5.14
N ARG A 110 -4.95 3.72 -4.21
CA ARG A 110 -5.45 3.89 -2.84
C ARG A 110 -4.75 5.06 -2.17
N VAL A 111 -3.41 5.10 -2.17
CA VAL A 111 -2.60 6.21 -1.62
C VAL A 111 -3.01 7.55 -2.24
N LEU A 112 -3.14 7.61 -3.56
CA LEU A 112 -3.54 8.82 -4.29
C LEU A 112 -4.93 9.29 -3.90
N ASN A 113 -5.90 8.38 -3.81
CA ASN A 113 -7.24 8.71 -3.35
C ASN A 113 -7.24 9.22 -1.90
N LYS A 114 -6.37 8.66 -1.02
CA LYS A 114 -6.17 9.16 0.36
C LYS A 114 -5.67 10.61 0.31
N LYS A 115 -4.61 10.90 -0.47
CA LYS A 115 -4.00 12.25 -0.61
C LYS A 115 -4.95 13.28 -1.21
N LEU A 116 -5.76 12.88 -2.18
CA LEU A 116 -6.73 13.74 -2.87
C LEU A 116 -8.01 13.98 -2.08
N ASN A 117 -8.16 13.34 -0.92
CA ASN A 117 -9.36 13.41 -0.10
C ASN A 117 -10.63 13.09 -0.93
N VAL A 118 -10.52 12.10 -1.82
CA VAL A 118 -11.62 11.68 -2.72
C VAL A 118 -12.77 11.08 -1.91
N TYR A 119 -12.46 10.59 -0.72
CA TYR A 119 -13.39 9.92 0.19
C TYR A 119 -14.20 10.88 1.08
N LYS A 120 -14.39 12.14 0.67
CA LYS A 120 -15.30 13.06 1.37
C LYS A 120 -16.65 12.38 1.62
N GLY A 121 -17.02 12.25 2.90
CA GLY A 121 -18.21 11.50 3.32
C GLY A 121 -17.90 10.06 3.74
N THR A 122 -16.72 9.84 4.36
CA THR A 122 -16.23 8.54 4.79
C THR A 122 -17.29 7.76 5.57
N LYS A 123 -17.49 6.51 5.16
CA LYS A 123 -18.46 5.61 5.78
C LYS A 123 -17.87 5.11 7.09
N ILE A 124 -18.68 5.07 8.13
CA ILE A 124 -18.37 4.37 9.37
C ILE A 124 -19.15 3.07 9.40
N CYS A 125 -18.78 2.17 10.32
CA CYS A 125 -19.46 0.90 10.57
C CYS A 125 -20.98 1.02 10.53
N GLU A 126 -21.55 2.09 11.11
CA GLU A 126 -22.99 2.29 11.28
C GLU A 126 -23.73 2.69 9.99
N ASN A 127 -23.03 3.33 9.05
CA ASN A 127 -23.63 3.91 7.84
C ASN A 127 -23.33 3.10 6.57
N LEU A 128 -22.59 1.98 6.67
CA LEU A 128 -22.39 1.06 5.56
C LEU A 128 -23.72 0.52 5.02
N GLN A 129 -23.86 0.59 3.70
CA GLN A 129 -24.98 0.06 2.91
C GLN A 129 -24.46 -0.92 1.86
N VAL A 130 -25.32 -1.80 1.35
CA VAL A 130 -24.92 -2.81 0.34
C VAL A 130 -24.39 -2.14 -0.93
N GLU A 131 -24.94 -0.99 -1.27
CA GLU A 131 -24.59 -0.20 -2.45
C GLU A 131 -23.20 0.43 -2.35
N ASP A 132 -22.59 0.46 -1.15
CA ASP A 132 -21.23 0.93 -0.94
C ASP A 132 -20.18 -0.13 -1.34
N PHE A 133 -20.59 -1.38 -1.59
CA PHE A 133 -19.70 -2.47 -1.97
C PHE A 133 -19.67 -2.68 -3.48
N LYS A 134 -18.49 -2.98 -4.00
CA LYS A 134 -18.28 -3.45 -5.38
C LYS A 134 -17.83 -4.91 -5.36
N ALA A 135 -18.00 -5.62 -6.48
CA ALA A 135 -17.42 -6.94 -6.64
C ALA A 135 -15.90 -6.88 -6.51
N SER A 136 -15.32 -7.81 -5.75
CA SER A 136 -13.87 -7.97 -5.65
C SER A 136 -13.38 -9.00 -6.66
N ASN A 137 -12.13 -8.88 -7.09
CA ASN A 137 -11.50 -9.86 -8.00
C ASN A 137 -10.94 -11.08 -7.26
N VAL A 138 -10.77 -10.96 -5.93
CA VAL A 138 -10.16 -11.98 -5.07
C VAL A 138 -11.19 -12.52 -4.07
N PHE A 139 -11.99 -11.61 -3.50
CA PHE A 139 -13.06 -11.94 -2.56
C PHE A 139 -14.45 -11.78 -3.22
N THR A 140 -15.52 -11.93 -2.46
CA THR A 140 -16.88 -11.71 -2.97
C THR A 140 -17.16 -10.22 -3.22
N ALA A 141 -16.83 -9.36 -2.26
CA ALA A 141 -17.07 -7.93 -2.35
C ALA A 141 -16.05 -7.12 -1.56
N GLU A 142 -15.89 -5.84 -1.91
CA GLU A 142 -14.99 -4.94 -1.21
C GLU A 142 -15.52 -3.50 -1.15
N THR A 143 -15.11 -2.78 -0.11
CA THR A 143 -15.38 -1.35 0.07
C THR A 143 -14.26 -0.68 0.90
N LEU A 144 -14.36 0.63 1.07
CA LEU A 144 -13.48 1.43 1.94
C LEU A 144 -14.33 2.14 2.99
N PHE A 145 -13.82 2.19 4.21
CA PHE A 145 -14.52 2.80 5.34
C PHE A 145 -13.55 3.25 6.45
N SER A 146 -14.06 4.09 7.35
CA SER A 146 -13.39 4.52 8.57
C SER A 146 -13.57 3.47 9.65
N ILE A 147 -12.46 3.01 10.22
CA ILE A 147 -12.39 2.27 11.47
C ILE A 147 -11.00 2.46 12.09
N TRP A 148 -10.93 2.44 13.42
CA TRP A 148 -9.68 2.39 14.19
C TRP A 148 -8.54 3.24 13.62
N LYS A 149 -8.70 4.58 13.73
CA LYS A 149 -7.71 5.62 13.34
C LYS A 149 -7.34 5.65 11.85
N ASN A 150 -7.96 4.84 10.99
CA ASN A 150 -7.79 4.90 9.54
C ASN A 150 -9.15 5.15 8.87
N ASP A 151 -9.24 6.28 8.16
CA ASP A 151 -10.45 6.63 7.41
C ASP A 151 -10.63 5.77 6.15
N LEU A 152 -9.60 5.02 5.76
CA LEU A 152 -9.52 4.37 4.46
C LEU A 152 -9.06 2.94 4.60
N THR A 153 -9.68 2.24 5.55
CA THR A 153 -9.50 0.82 5.77
C THR A 153 -10.21 0.04 4.67
N ASP A 154 -9.50 -0.90 4.06
CA ASP A 154 -10.11 -1.85 3.13
C ASP A 154 -10.98 -2.86 3.89
N LEU A 155 -12.23 -3.04 3.48
CA LEU A 155 -13.10 -4.10 3.97
C LEU A 155 -13.38 -5.10 2.86
N TYR A 156 -12.89 -6.33 3.03
CA TYR A 156 -13.16 -7.46 2.15
C TYR A 156 -14.24 -8.34 2.76
N ILE A 157 -15.19 -8.77 1.93
CA ILE A 157 -16.20 -9.76 2.30
C ILE A 157 -15.92 -11.03 1.51
N ASP A 158 -15.69 -12.11 2.24
CA ASP A 158 -15.49 -13.45 1.69
C ASP A 158 -16.64 -14.34 2.14
N THR A 159 -17.36 -14.92 1.19
CA THR A 159 -18.54 -15.72 1.49
C THR A 159 -18.82 -16.76 0.42
N GLU A 160 -19.48 -17.84 0.83
CA GLU A 160 -19.93 -18.92 -0.06
C GLU A 160 -20.89 -18.40 -1.15
N ASP A 161 -20.88 -19.03 -2.33
CA ASP A 161 -21.58 -18.57 -3.55
C ASP A 161 -23.09 -18.28 -3.40
N ASP A 162 -23.75 -18.90 -2.41
CA ASP A 162 -25.18 -18.76 -2.17
C ASP A 162 -25.54 -17.68 -1.14
N ILE A 163 -24.56 -17.15 -0.40
CA ILE A 163 -24.77 -16.14 0.62
C ILE A 163 -24.77 -14.74 -0.01
N LYS A 164 -25.79 -13.96 0.31
CA LYS A 164 -25.89 -12.56 -0.14
C LYS A 164 -25.40 -11.63 0.95
N LEU A 165 -24.51 -10.70 0.58
CA LEU A 165 -24.02 -9.63 1.45
C LEU A 165 -25.16 -8.91 2.20
N ARG A 166 -26.29 -8.64 1.54
CA ARG A 166 -27.44 -7.96 2.15
C ARG A 166 -27.97 -8.67 3.40
N ASP A 167 -27.90 -10.00 3.43
CA ASP A 167 -28.45 -10.81 4.52
C ASP A 167 -27.51 -10.84 5.74
N PHE A 168 -26.22 -10.55 5.53
CA PHE A 168 -25.18 -10.57 6.57
C PHE A 168 -24.62 -9.20 6.96
N LEU A 169 -24.90 -8.15 6.18
CA LEU A 169 -24.41 -6.79 6.45
C LEU A 169 -24.72 -6.32 7.88
N PRO A 170 -25.90 -6.57 8.49
CA PRO A 170 -26.12 -6.23 9.89
C PRO A 170 -25.16 -6.93 10.87
N GLN A 171 -24.89 -8.23 10.67
CA GLN A 171 -23.94 -8.98 11.49
C GLN A 171 -22.51 -8.48 11.29
N ILE A 172 -22.10 -8.21 10.04
CA ILE A 172 -20.79 -7.64 9.71
C ILE A 172 -20.61 -6.31 10.46
N LYS A 173 -21.60 -5.39 10.39
CA LYS A 173 -21.55 -4.09 11.07
C LYS A 173 -21.41 -4.25 12.58
N ASN A 174 -22.09 -5.21 13.20
CA ASN A 174 -21.93 -5.50 14.62
C ASN A 174 -20.51 -5.98 14.96
N ARG A 175 -19.91 -6.81 14.09
CA ARG A 175 -18.55 -7.32 14.27
C ARG A 175 -17.49 -6.24 14.08
N LEU A 176 -17.68 -5.33 13.12
CA LEU A 176 -16.82 -4.16 12.94
C LEU A 176 -16.93 -3.19 14.12
N LYS A 177 -18.15 -2.94 14.63
CA LYS A 177 -18.36 -2.13 15.84
C LYS A 177 -17.69 -2.72 17.07
N TRP A 178 -17.70 -4.06 17.20
CA TRP A 178 -17.01 -4.72 18.30
C TRP A 178 -15.51 -4.41 18.31
N ILE A 179 -14.84 -4.33 17.15
CA ILE A 179 -13.43 -3.94 17.07
C ILE A 179 -13.22 -2.54 17.67
N GLU A 180 -14.04 -1.56 17.30
CA GLU A 180 -13.93 -0.19 17.82
C GLU A 180 -14.14 -0.14 19.33
N ASP A 181 -15.15 -0.87 19.82
CA ASP A 181 -15.49 -0.90 21.24
C ASP A 181 -14.45 -1.69 22.08
N ASN A 182 -13.62 -2.53 21.45
CA ASN A 182 -12.69 -3.46 22.11
C ASN A 182 -11.23 -3.37 21.61
N SER A 183 -10.82 -2.24 21.01
CA SER A 183 -9.45 -2.08 20.47
C SER A 183 -8.38 -2.37 21.53
N GLN A 184 -8.63 -1.94 22.77
CA GLN A 184 -7.76 -2.16 23.93
C GLN A 184 -7.51 -3.65 24.24
N VAL A 185 -8.47 -4.53 23.92
CA VAL A 185 -8.31 -5.98 24.08
C VAL A 185 -7.30 -6.50 23.07
N ILE A 186 -7.37 -6.01 21.83
CA ILE A 186 -6.46 -6.39 20.75
C ILE A 186 -5.06 -5.84 21.05
N GLU A 187 -4.95 -4.56 21.40
CA GLU A 187 -3.70 -3.90 21.81
C GLU A 187 -3.01 -4.70 22.93
N LYS A 188 -3.78 -5.12 23.95
CA LYS A 188 -3.26 -5.93 25.05
C LYS A 188 -2.72 -7.28 24.59
N VAL A 189 -3.43 -7.99 23.71
CA VAL A 189 -2.95 -9.27 23.16
C VAL A 189 -1.64 -9.08 22.41
N LEU A 190 -1.51 -8.03 21.61
CA LEU A 190 -0.28 -7.76 20.86
C LEU A 190 0.92 -7.49 21.78
N ILE A 191 0.71 -6.72 22.84
CA ILE A 191 1.75 -6.44 23.86
C ILE A 191 2.10 -7.73 24.62
N ASP A 192 1.09 -8.46 25.13
CA ASP A 192 1.31 -9.69 25.89
C ASP A 192 2.01 -10.79 25.04
N ASP A 193 1.82 -10.77 23.72
CA ASP A 193 2.45 -11.68 22.75
C ASP A 193 3.82 -11.20 22.23
N GLY A 194 4.34 -10.06 22.72
CA GLY A 194 5.70 -9.60 22.44
C GLY A 194 5.89 -8.74 21.20
N ILE A 195 4.81 -8.19 20.61
CA ILE A 195 4.90 -7.38 19.39
C ILE A 195 5.53 -6.01 19.66
N LEU A 196 5.37 -5.45 20.87
CA LEU A 196 6.01 -4.20 21.25
C LEU A 196 7.54 -4.36 21.29
N GLU A 197 8.04 -5.41 21.92
CA GLU A 197 9.46 -5.74 21.99
C GLU A 197 10.03 -5.97 20.59
N LEU A 198 9.26 -6.60 19.70
CA LEU A 198 9.63 -6.76 18.30
C LEU A 198 9.71 -5.41 17.56
N ALA A 199 8.80 -4.47 17.85
CA ALA A 199 8.83 -3.12 17.30
C ALA A 199 10.11 -2.36 17.73
N GLU A 200 10.51 -2.50 19.00
CA GLU A 200 11.76 -1.92 19.51
C GLU A 200 12.99 -2.54 18.83
N GLU A 201 13.00 -3.87 18.63
CA GLU A 201 14.08 -4.57 17.92
C GLU A 201 14.24 -4.03 16.49
N TRP A 202 13.16 -3.89 15.74
CA TRP A 202 13.21 -3.39 14.36
C TRP A 202 13.58 -1.91 14.31
N THR A 203 13.03 -1.10 15.22
CA THR A 203 13.37 0.33 15.36
C THR A 203 14.87 0.52 15.59
N SER A 204 15.49 -0.33 16.42
CA SER A 204 16.93 -0.24 16.72
C SER A 204 17.85 -0.54 15.52
N SER A 205 17.29 -1.06 14.42
CA SER A 205 18.02 -1.28 13.16
C SER A 205 18.01 -0.08 12.21
N ALA A 206 17.23 0.96 12.51
CA ALA A 206 17.14 2.17 11.72
C ALA A 206 18.33 3.13 11.98
N GLU A 207 18.34 4.29 11.31
CA GLU A 207 19.40 5.29 11.48
C GLU A 207 19.30 5.93 12.88
N GLU A 208 20.37 5.84 13.67
CA GLU A 208 20.45 6.45 15.00
C GLU A 208 20.48 7.99 14.90
N ALA A 209 19.70 8.66 15.73
CA ALA A 209 19.68 10.12 15.83
C ALA A 209 20.72 10.63 16.83
N GLU A 210 21.28 11.82 16.59
CA GLU A 210 22.20 12.48 17.55
C GLU A 210 21.45 13.03 18.78
N GLU A 211 21.02 12.16 19.70
CA GLU A 211 20.30 12.49 20.93
C GLU A 211 20.98 11.88 22.18
N GLU A 212 20.67 12.40 23.38
CA GLU A 212 21.22 11.87 24.64
C GLU A 212 20.60 10.52 25.07
N GLN A 213 19.38 10.23 24.58
CA GLN A 213 18.66 8.99 24.80
C GLN A 213 18.67 8.16 23.50
N GLU A 214 18.61 6.83 23.61
CA GLU A 214 18.46 5.94 22.45
C GLU A 214 17.27 6.37 21.59
N CYS A 215 17.58 6.81 20.37
CA CYS A 215 16.65 7.44 19.46
C CYS A 215 17.01 7.10 18.02
N TYR A 216 16.01 6.73 17.22
CA TYR A 216 16.18 6.28 15.85
C TYR A 216 15.22 7.04 14.93
N ILE A 217 15.62 7.20 13.67
CA ILE A 217 14.81 7.83 12.61
C ILE A 217 14.03 6.74 11.87
N VAL A 218 12.73 6.68 12.11
CA VAL A 218 11.79 5.75 11.45
C VAL A 218 10.80 6.59 10.65
N ASP A 219 10.74 6.38 9.33
CA ASP A 219 9.90 7.17 8.42
C ASP A 219 10.09 8.71 8.51
N GLY A 220 11.28 9.14 8.95
CA GLY A 220 11.61 10.55 9.14
C GLY A 220 11.18 11.11 10.50
N ASP A 221 10.53 10.31 11.34
CA ASP A 221 10.17 10.65 12.72
C ASP A 221 11.18 10.09 13.72
N LYS A 222 11.35 10.81 14.83
CA LYS A 222 12.20 10.36 15.95
C LYS A 222 11.43 9.39 16.84
N VAL A 223 11.95 8.19 17.01
CA VAL A 223 11.41 7.16 17.90
C VAL A 223 12.41 6.90 19.03
N PHE A 224 11.98 7.12 20.27
CA PHE A 224 12.80 6.92 21.46
C PHE A 224 12.57 5.53 22.04
N LEU A 225 13.66 4.87 22.48
CA LEU A 225 13.57 3.58 23.18
C LEU A 225 13.71 3.78 24.72
N PRO A 226 13.01 2.97 25.54
CA PRO A 226 11.97 2.01 25.13
C PRO A 226 10.69 2.72 24.64
N ILE A 227 9.98 2.09 23.70
CA ILE A 227 8.67 2.55 23.22
C ILE A 227 7.65 2.26 24.33
N SER A 228 6.88 3.27 24.75
CA SER A 228 5.86 3.04 25.76
C SER A 228 4.69 2.23 25.18
N GLU A 229 4.04 1.39 25.99
CA GLU A 229 2.80 0.68 25.58
C GLU A 229 1.76 1.64 24.99
N LYS A 230 1.69 2.85 25.55
CA LYS A 230 0.80 3.90 25.06
C LYS A 230 1.20 4.37 23.66
N ASP A 231 2.48 4.70 23.44
CA ASP A 231 2.93 5.18 22.13
C ASP A 231 2.80 4.09 21.06
N PHE A 232 3.01 2.83 21.44
CA PHE A 232 2.74 1.68 20.59
C PHE A 232 1.25 1.56 20.24
N SER A 233 0.36 1.51 21.23
CA SER A 233 -1.09 1.50 21.01
C SER A 233 -1.58 2.70 20.21
N ASP A 234 -1.00 3.88 20.46
CA ASP A 234 -1.35 5.12 19.78
C ASP A 234 -0.95 5.08 18.30
N SER A 235 0.15 4.40 17.96
CA SER A 235 0.64 4.20 16.59
C SER A 235 -0.21 3.26 15.73
N LEU A 236 -0.92 2.31 16.34
CA LEU A 236 -1.66 1.26 15.61
C LEU A 236 -2.88 1.81 14.87
N TYR A 237 -3.09 1.35 13.65
CA TYR A 237 -4.29 1.57 12.85
C TYR A 237 -4.63 0.34 12.01
N ALA A 238 -5.91 0.16 11.66
CA ALA A 238 -6.35 -0.91 10.78
C ALA A 238 -6.14 -0.54 9.30
N GLU A 239 -5.35 -1.29 8.54
CA GLU A 239 -5.18 -1.05 7.10
C GLU A 239 -6.20 -1.85 6.28
N SER A 240 -6.45 -3.11 6.66
CA SER A 240 -7.51 -3.89 6.03
C SER A 240 -8.16 -4.88 6.99
N ILE A 241 -9.41 -5.24 6.70
CA ILE A 241 -10.19 -6.24 7.42
C ILE A 241 -10.86 -7.16 6.40
N THR A 242 -10.68 -8.46 6.58
CA THR A 242 -11.43 -9.49 5.86
C THR A 242 -12.50 -10.05 6.77
N ALA A 243 -13.76 -9.98 6.35
CA ALA A 243 -14.88 -10.65 7.02
C ALA A 243 -15.25 -11.90 6.25
N THR A 244 -14.91 -13.05 6.81
CA THR A 244 -15.23 -14.38 6.23
C THR A 244 -16.52 -14.89 6.84
N ILE A 245 -17.44 -15.32 5.98
CA ILE A 245 -18.77 -15.80 6.35
C ILE A 245 -18.88 -17.27 5.94
N GLU A 246 -18.84 -18.15 6.93
CA GLU A 246 -18.93 -19.61 6.75
C GLU A 246 -19.97 -20.16 7.73
N ASN A 247 -20.87 -21.04 7.25
CA ASN A 247 -21.94 -21.62 8.06
C ASN A 247 -22.80 -20.61 8.85
N GLY A 248 -22.90 -19.37 8.37
CA GLY A 248 -23.62 -18.28 9.01
C GLY A 248 -22.89 -17.62 10.19
N GLU A 249 -21.65 -17.99 10.46
CA GLU A 249 -20.77 -17.38 11.43
C GLU A 249 -19.80 -16.43 10.72
N ILE A 250 -19.34 -15.39 11.44
CA ILE A 250 -18.40 -14.41 10.89
C ILE A 250 -17.10 -14.51 11.67
N SER A 251 -15.99 -14.68 10.99
CA SER A 251 -14.64 -14.45 11.52
C SER A 251 -14.03 -13.23 10.85
N LEU A 252 -13.14 -12.54 11.56
CA LEU A 252 -12.42 -11.39 11.01
C LEU A 252 -10.92 -11.68 11.02
N GLU A 253 -10.25 -11.27 9.95
CA GLU A 253 -8.79 -11.16 9.87
C GLU A 253 -8.45 -9.68 9.67
N LEU A 254 -7.62 -9.12 10.55
CA LEU A 254 -7.23 -7.71 10.53
C LEU A 254 -5.74 -7.63 10.19
N PHE A 255 -5.40 -6.69 9.32
CA PHE A 255 -4.04 -6.25 9.10
C PHE A 255 -3.89 -4.89 9.76
N LEU A 256 -3.12 -4.85 10.84
CA LEU A 256 -2.80 -3.65 11.59
C LEU A 256 -1.40 -3.18 11.22
N CYS A 257 -1.23 -1.89 10.99
CA CYS A 257 0.08 -1.30 10.75
C CYS A 257 0.29 -0.15 11.74
N CYS A 258 1.49 0.46 11.76
CA CYS A 258 1.85 1.48 12.73
C CYS A 258 2.35 2.77 12.05
N CYS A 259 2.22 3.89 12.77
CA CYS A 259 2.78 5.18 12.38
C CYS A 259 3.47 5.80 13.61
N PRO A 260 4.81 5.98 13.63
CA PRO A 260 5.77 5.61 12.59
C PRO A 260 5.79 4.12 12.25
N ASP A 261 6.24 3.74 11.05
CA ASP A 261 6.27 2.35 10.59
C ASP A 261 7.43 1.57 11.24
N TYR A 262 7.16 1.01 12.43
CA TYR A 262 8.12 0.19 13.16
C TYR A 262 8.50 -1.11 12.43
N PHE A 263 7.72 -1.56 11.44
CA PHE A 263 7.90 -2.87 10.81
C PHE A 263 8.24 -2.80 9.31
N ALA A 264 8.77 -1.67 8.84
CA ALA A 264 9.31 -1.51 7.49
C ALA A 264 8.38 -2.07 6.39
N GLY A 265 7.10 -1.74 6.47
CA GLY A 265 6.05 -2.09 5.52
C GLY A 265 5.30 -3.38 5.82
N HIS A 266 5.69 -4.13 6.86
CA HIS A 266 4.94 -5.30 7.31
C HIS A 266 3.77 -4.88 8.19
N CYS A 267 2.68 -5.63 8.12
CA CYS A 267 1.53 -5.44 9.00
C CYS A 267 1.37 -6.65 9.93
N ILE A 268 0.85 -6.38 11.13
CA ILE A 268 0.50 -7.37 12.14
C ILE A 268 -0.83 -8.00 11.75
N ILE A 269 -0.88 -9.32 11.67
CA ILE A 269 -2.11 -10.07 11.41
C ILE A 269 -2.76 -10.45 12.73
N VAL A 270 -4.06 -10.13 12.86
CA VAL A 270 -4.89 -10.49 14.01
C VAL A 270 -6.15 -11.19 13.54
N ASP A 271 -6.40 -12.39 14.06
CA ASP A 271 -7.66 -13.09 13.87
C ASP A 271 -8.61 -12.80 15.03
N ILE A 272 -9.89 -12.61 14.71
CA ILE A 272 -10.98 -12.51 15.68
C ILE A 272 -12.04 -13.54 15.30
N ASP A 273 -12.17 -14.57 16.13
CA ASP A 273 -13.16 -15.62 15.88
C ASP A 273 -14.60 -15.15 16.13
N LYS A 274 -15.57 -16.05 15.94
CA LYS A 274 -16.98 -15.73 16.09
C LYS A 274 -17.40 -15.22 17.48
N ASP A 275 -16.67 -15.63 18.51
CA ASP A 275 -16.95 -15.37 19.92
C ASP A 275 -16.18 -14.14 20.44
N GLY A 276 -15.35 -13.52 19.58
CA GLY A 276 -14.55 -12.35 19.92
C GLY A 276 -13.19 -12.70 20.55
N ASN A 277 -12.75 -13.96 20.43
CA ASN A 277 -11.40 -14.32 20.87
C ASN A 277 -10.39 -13.77 19.87
N VAL A 278 -9.40 -13.04 20.37
CA VAL A 278 -8.36 -12.39 19.59
C VAL A 278 -7.11 -13.26 19.58
N VAL A 279 -6.53 -13.50 18.40
CA VAL A 279 -5.29 -14.26 18.22
C VAL A 279 -4.33 -13.48 17.34
N ASN A 280 -3.15 -13.15 17.86
CA ASN A 280 -2.05 -12.63 17.08
C ASN A 280 -1.47 -13.74 16.17
N ARG A 281 -1.24 -13.42 14.90
CA ARG A 281 -0.62 -14.33 13.92
C ARG A 281 0.80 -13.91 13.53
N GLY A 282 1.31 -12.82 14.09
CA GLY A 282 2.63 -12.27 13.78
C GLY A 282 2.59 -11.25 12.64
N LEU A 283 3.74 -11.03 12.01
CA LEU A 283 3.90 -10.06 10.92
C LEU A 283 3.73 -10.73 9.54
N ALA A 284 3.19 -9.98 8.59
CA ALA A 284 3.14 -10.33 7.18
C ALA A 284 3.56 -9.16 6.30
N GLY A 285 4.30 -9.46 5.22
CA GLY A 285 4.80 -8.52 4.22
C GLY A 285 5.20 -9.23 2.94
#